data_AF-A0A9X5XBP7-F1
#
_entry.id   AF-A0A9X5XBP7-F1
#
_cell.length_a   1.000
_cell.length_b   1.000
_cell.length_c   1.000
_cell.angle_alpha   90.00
_cell.angle_beta   90.00
_cell.angle_gamma   90.00
#
_symmetry.space_group_name_H-M   'P 1'
#
loop_
_entity.id
_entity.type
_entity.pdbx_description
1 polymer ?
#
loop_
_entity_poly.entity_id
_entity_poly.type
_entity_poly.pdbx_seq_one_letter_code
_entity_poly.pdbx_strand_id
1 'polypeptide(L)'
;KVTVDGSVVGKSERVHGGAWLEVEMPQAPAPVQIVAEPVEGMEIVHDDDDIVVIIKPVGVAAHPSPGWSGPTVIGGLAAAG
;
A
#
# COMPACT_ATOMS: atom_id res chain seq x y z
N LYS A 1 19.71 3.74 -6.75
CA LYS A 1 21.04 3.33 -7.28
C LYS A 1 21.98 3.11 -6.10
N VAL A 2 22.95 2.20 -6.18
CA VAL A 2 23.95 2.00 -5.11
C VAL A 2 25.35 2.17 -5.69
N THR A 3 26.21 2.89 -4.99
CA THR A 3 27.64 3.01 -5.32
C THR A 3 28.52 2.65 -4.13
N VAL A 4 29.68 2.08 -4.41
CA VAL A 4 30.75 1.77 -3.45
C VAL A 4 31.99 2.49 -3.94
N ASP A 5 32.55 3.36 -3.11
CA ASP A 5 33.74 4.16 -3.44
C ASP A 5 33.60 4.90 -4.79
N GLY A 6 32.40 5.45 -5.03
CA GLY A 6 32.05 6.18 -6.26
C GLY A 6 31.70 5.32 -7.48
N SER A 7 31.87 3.99 -7.41
CA SER A 7 31.57 3.07 -8.51
C SER A 7 30.18 2.45 -8.36
N VAL A 8 29.40 2.39 -9.45
CA VAL A 8 28.07 1.73 -9.44
C VAL A 8 28.23 0.23 -9.32
N VAL A 9 27.48 -0.40 -8.42
CA VAL A 9 27.59 -1.84 -8.14
C VAL A 9 26.28 -2.58 -8.31
N GLY A 10 26.38 -3.89 -8.50
CA GLY A 10 25.23 -4.80 -8.59
C GLY A 10 24.72 -5.28 -7.23
N LYS A 11 23.60 -6.01 -7.26
CA LYS A 11 23.09 -6.70 -6.07
C LYS A 11 24.12 -7.72 -5.58
N SER A 12 24.28 -7.81 -4.26
CA SER A 12 25.19 -8.74 -3.59
C SER A 12 26.68 -8.47 -3.83
N GLU A 13 27.06 -7.25 -4.23
CA GLU A 13 28.47 -6.84 -4.27
C GLU A 13 29.15 -7.05 -2.90
N ARG A 14 30.37 -7.57 -2.91
CA ARG A 14 31.12 -7.83 -1.66
C ARG A 14 31.80 -6.54 -1.21
N VAL A 15 31.57 -6.17 0.05
CA VAL A 15 32.20 -4.99 0.66
C VAL A 15 33.35 -5.40 1.59
N HIS A 16 34.24 -4.45 1.84
CA HIS A 16 35.35 -4.59 2.78
C HIS A 16 35.32 -3.45 3.81
N GLY A 17 36.03 -3.63 4.93
CA GLY A 17 36.09 -2.60 5.97
C GLY A 17 36.70 -1.30 5.43
N GLY A 18 36.04 -0.17 5.68
CA GLY A 18 36.46 1.15 5.22
C GLY A 18 35.84 1.60 3.89
N ALA A 19 35.12 0.73 3.19
CA ALA A 19 34.41 1.11 1.97
C ALA A 19 33.28 2.12 2.27
N TRP A 20 33.09 3.09 1.37
CA TRP A 20 32.05 4.11 1.47
C TRP A 20 30.86 3.75 0.59
N LEU A 21 29.68 3.58 1.20
CA LEU A 21 28.44 3.27 0.49
C LEU A 21 27.59 4.52 0.33
N GLU A 22 27.23 4.83 -0.91
CA GLU A 22 26.20 5.83 -1.20
C GLU A 22 24.99 5.16 -1.84
N VAL A 23 23.82 5.40 -1.24
CA VAL A 23 22.54 4.86 -1.69
C VAL A 23 21.65 6.01 -2.12
N GLU A 24 21.33 6.03 -3.40
CA GLU A 24 20.28 6.87 -3.94
C GLU A 24 18.95 6.14 -3.72
N MET A 25 18.17 6.65 -2.77
CA MET A 25 16.82 6.16 -2.48
C MET A 25 15.91 6.45 -3.67
N PRO A 26 15.02 5.52 -4.06
CA PRO A 26 14.01 5.82 -5.06
C PRO A 26 13.09 6.93 -4.56
N GLN A 27 12.41 7.59 -5.49
CA GLN A 27 11.32 8.49 -5.13
C GLN A 27 10.31 7.75 -4.25
N ALA A 28 9.85 8.40 -3.18
CA ALA A 28 8.82 7.84 -2.33
C ALA A 28 7.58 7.51 -3.17
N PRO A 29 6.94 6.36 -2.96
CA PRO A 29 5.68 6.07 -3.62
C PRO A 29 4.65 7.15 -3.28
N ALA A 30 3.69 7.37 -4.18
CA ALA A 30 2.57 8.25 -3.91
C ALA A 30 1.86 7.80 -2.61
N PRO A 31 1.37 8.75 -1.79
CA PRO A 31 0.62 8.40 -0.59
C PRO A 31 -0.59 7.54 -0.95
N VAL A 32 -0.92 6.59 -0.08
CA VAL A 32 -2.14 5.80 -0.23
C VAL A 32 -3.35 6.73 -0.18
N GLN A 33 -4.18 6.68 -1.21
CA GLN A 33 -5.43 7.43 -1.28
C GLN A 33 -6.60 6.47 -1.08
N ILE A 34 -7.50 6.85 -0.17
CA ILE A 34 -8.82 6.21 -0.06
C ILE A 34 -9.71 6.91 -1.08
N VAL A 35 -10.11 6.18 -2.12
CA VAL A 35 -11.07 6.66 -3.10
C VAL A 35 -12.44 6.16 -2.65
N ALA A 36 -13.38 7.08 -2.46
CA ALA A 36 -14.77 6.74 -2.19
C ALA A 36 -15.37 6.10 -3.45
N GLU A 37 -15.68 4.81 -3.38
CA GLU A 37 -16.21 4.03 -4.49
C GLU A 37 -17.29 3.08 -3.95
N PRO A 38 -18.56 3.19 -4.38
CA PRO A 38 -19.60 2.25 -3.98
C PRO A 38 -19.24 0.81 -4.37
N VAL A 39 -19.40 -0.12 -3.43
CA VAL A 39 -19.08 -1.54 -3.64
C VAL A 39 -20.38 -2.35 -3.72
N GLU A 40 -20.67 -2.91 -4.89
CA GLU A 40 -21.86 -3.72 -5.11
C GLU A 40 -21.87 -4.96 -4.18
N GLY A 41 -23.03 -5.21 -3.55
CA GLY A 41 -23.22 -6.32 -2.62
C GLY A 41 -22.53 -6.17 -1.27
N MET A 42 -21.92 -5.01 -0.97
CA MET A 42 -21.41 -4.72 0.36
C MET A 42 -22.52 -4.11 1.22
N GLU A 43 -23.07 -4.91 2.11
CA GLU A 43 -24.14 -4.51 3.03
C GLU A 43 -23.57 -4.22 4.42
N ILE A 44 -24.06 -3.17 5.07
CA ILE A 44 -23.83 -2.91 6.50
C ILE A 44 -24.90 -3.67 7.29
N VAL A 45 -24.47 -4.65 8.08
CA VAL A 45 -25.39 -5.50 8.89
C VAL A 45 -25.48 -5.05 10.34
N HIS A 46 -24.53 -4.23 10.79
CA HIS A 46 -24.51 -3.60 12.11
C HIS A 46 -23.72 -2.30 12.04
N ASP A 47 -24.23 -1.27 12.71
CA ASP A 47 -23.63 0.06 12.80
C ASP A 47 -23.99 0.67 14.16
N ASP A 48 -22.97 0.89 14.99
CA ASP A 48 -23.08 1.61 16.25
C ASP A 48 -21.91 2.58 16.44
N ASP A 49 -21.88 3.28 17.57
CA ASP A 49 -20.90 4.32 17.85
C ASP A 49 -19.44 3.80 17.93
N ASP A 50 -19.26 2.48 18.09
CA ASP A 50 -17.95 1.85 18.29
C ASP A 50 -17.50 1.03 17.07
N ILE A 51 -18.44 0.35 16.39
CA ILE A 51 -18.13 -0.61 15.32
C ILE A 51 -19.15 -0.63 14.18
N VAL A 52 -18.64 -0.97 13.00
CA VAL A 52 -19.42 -1.32 11.82
C VAL A 52 -19.09 -2.75 11.40
N VAL A 53 -20.12 -3.54 11.09
CA VAL A 53 -19.99 -4.90 10.55
C VAL A 53 -20.57 -4.92 9.14
N ILE A 54 -19.77 -5.41 8.19
CA ILE A 54 -20.16 -5.51 6.78
C ILE A 54 -20.12 -6.94 6.26
N ILE A 55 -20.94 -7.22 5.25
CA ILE A 55 -20.78 -8.40 4.40
C ILE A 55 -19.79 -8.03 3.30
N LYS A 56 -18.55 -8.54 3.41
CA LYS A 56 -17.49 -8.23 2.44
C LYS A 56 -17.65 -9.09 1.18
N PRO A 57 -17.87 -8.50 -0.01
CA PRO A 57 -17.96 -9.27 -1.24
C PRO A 57 -16.63 -9.95 -1.61
N VAL A 58 -16.74 -10.98 -2.45
CA VAL A 58 -15.59 -11.57 -3.14
C VAL A 58 -15.00 -10.53 -4.10
N GLY A 59 -13.68 -10.48 -4.21
CA GLY A 59 -13.01 -9.51 -5.09
C GLY A 59 -12.87 -8.11 -4.49
N VAL A 60 -13.18 -7.91 -3.22
CA VAL A 60 -12.99 -6.63 -2.49
C VAL A 60 -11.88 -6.80 -1.46
N ALA A 61 -10.84 -5.97 -1.54
CA ALA A 61 -9.77 -5.96 -0.55
C ALA A 61 -10.20 -5.22 0.73
N ALA A 62 -9.58 -5.50 1.87
CA ALA A 62 -9.88 -4.76 3.09
C ALA A 62 -9.44 -3.28 2.98
N HIS A 63 -8.23 -3.05 2.48
CA HIS A 63 -7.62 -1.73 2.32
C HIS A 63 -6.72 -1.70 1.08
N PRO A 64 -6.28 -0.51 0.61
CA PRO A 64 -5.32 -0.41 -0.49
C PRO A 64 -4.00 -1.14 -0.18
N SER A 65 -3.48 -1.89 -1.15
CA SER A 65 -2.23 -2.64 -1.01
C SER A 65 -1.42 -2.60 -2.31
N PRO A 66 -0.07 -2.74 -2.24
CA PRO A 66 0.75 -2.80 -3.45
C PRO A 66 0.29 -3.91 -4.40
N GLY A 67 0.02 -3.55 -5.65
CA GLY A 67 -0.44 -4.49 -6.69
C GLY A 67 -1.94 -4.74 -6.73
N TRP A 68 -2.73 -4.11 -5.86
CA TRP A 68 -4.20 -4.11 -5.92
C TRP A 68 -4.73 -2.75 -6.40
N SER A 69 -5.60 -2.77 -7.40
CA SER A 69 -6.23 -1.56 -7.95
C SER A 69 -7.76 -1.67 -8.02
N GLY A 70 -8.35 -2.65 -7.34
CA GLY A 70 -9.79 -2.88 -7.31
C GLY A 70 -10.47 -2.26 -6.09
N PRO A 71 -11.76 -2.54 -5.88
CA PRO A 71 -12.53 -1.99 -4.77
C PRO A 71 -11.95 -2.41 -3.42
N THR A 72 -12.13 -1.54 -2.42
CA THR A 72 -11.72 -1.80 -1.04
C THR A 72 -12.88 -1.54 -0.08
N VAL A 73 -12.89 -2.21 1.07
CA VAL A 73 -13.89 -1.97 2.13
C VAL A 73 -13.83 -0.52 2.60
N ILE A 74 -12.63 0.02 2.81
CA ILE A 74 -12.48 1.42 3.26
C ILE A 74 -13.03 2.41 2.20
N GLY A 75 -12.80 2.15 0.91
CA GLY A 75 -13.38 2.96 -0.17
C GLY A 75 -14.91 2.85 -0.26
N GLY A 76 -15.45 1.65 -0.04
CA GLY A 76 -16.89 1.41 0.04
C GLY A 76 -17.55 2.12 1.22
N LEU A 77 -16.94 2.05 2.40
CA LEU A 77 -17.41 2.76 3.60
C LEU A 77 -17.35 4.27 3.38
N ALA A 78 -16.25 4.79 2.84
CA ALA A 78 -16.13 6.22 2.53
C ALA A 78 -17.19 6.72 1.53
N ALA A 79 -17.71 5.85 0.65
CA ALA A 79 -18.80 6.17 -0.27
C ALA A 79 -20.19 6.07 0.36
N ALA A 80 -20.35 5.32 1.45
CA ALA A 80 -21.62 5.11 2.13
C ALA A 80 -22.02 6.31 3.02
N GLY A 81 -21.06 7.16 3.40
CA GLY A 81 -21.25 8.32 4.27
C GLY A 81 -20.58 8.13 5.62
#